data_AF-A0A4Y2CYJ9-F1
#
_entry.id   AF-A0A4Y2CYJ9-F1
#
_cell.length_a   1.000
_cell.length_b   1.000
_cell.length_c   1.000
_cell.angle_alpha   90.00
_cell.angle_beta   90.00
_cell.angle_gamma   90.00
#
_symmetry.space_group_name_H-M   'P 1'
#
loop_
_entity.id
_entity.type
_entity.pdbx_description
1 polymer ?
#
loop_
_entity_poly.entity_id
_entity_poly.type
_entity_poly.pdbx_seq_one_letter_code
_entity_poly.pdbx_strand_id
1 'polypeptide(L)'
;MLDAKLSFDSHTQKALNKAKTMSFTLGRLIARKSKLTIKYNLLLYYKAILKPILLYGSPIWGITSIKTLRKLQVFQNQQLMRIVDAPWYVRRKVIRNDLKIDPVLHFIKIISKRFFEKLPQILNELL
;
A
#
# COMPACT_ATOMS: atom_id res chain seq x y z
N MET A 1 -11.01 22.45 -5.81
CA MET A 1 -11.19 23.02 -4.46
C MET A 1 -10.31 22.23 -3.50
N LEU A 2 -9.22 22.84 -3.03
CA LEU A 2 -8.29 22.22 -2.07
C LEU A 2 -8.99 22.03 -0.72
N ASP A 3 -8.86 20.85 -0.13
CA ASP A 3 -9.48 20.47 1.12
C ASP A 3 -8.76 21.17 2.29
N ALA A 4 -9.44 22.08 2.98
CA ALA A 4 -8.89 22.94 4.04
C ALA A 4 -8.31 22.16 5.24
N LYS A 5 -8.64 20.86 5.35
CA LYS A 5 -8.19 19.99 6.43
C LYS A 5 -6.98 19.13 6.07
N LEU A 6 -6.36 19.35 4.89
CA LEU A 6 -5.24 18.57 4.35
C LEU A 6 -5.44 17.04 4.45
N SER A 7 -6.70 16.59 4.56
CA SER A 7 -7.01 15.20 4.91
C SER A 7 -6.99 14.30 3.68
N PHE A 8 -7.00 14.90 2.48
CA PHE A 8 -6.95 14.26 1.16
C PHE A 8 -7.85 13.01 1.04
N ASP A 9 -8.91 12.89 1.86
CA ASP A 9 -9.64 11.61 2.01
C ASP A 9 -10.29 11.24 0.69
N SER A 10 -10.89 12.20 -0.02
CA SER A 10 -11.44 12.00 -1.37
C SER A 10 -10.41 11.49 -2.38
N HIS A 11 -9.19 12.05 -2.38
CA HIS A 11 -8.10 11.62 -3.25
C HIS A 11 -7.60 10.21 -2.88
N THR A 12 -7.46 9.94 -1.58
CA THR A 12 -7.03 8.62 -1.10
C THR A 12 -8.10 7.55 -1.37
N GLN A 13 -9.39 7.87 -1.24
CA GLN A 13 -10.48 6.97 -1.62
C GLN A 13 -10.46 6.67 -3.12
N LYS A 14 -10.24 7.66 -3.98
CA LYS A 14 -10.10 7.44 -5.43
C LYS A 14 -8.92 6.52 -5.75
N ALA A 15 -7.75 6.76 -5.13
CA ALA A 15 -6.57 5.93 -5.30
C ALA A 15 -6.80 4.49 -4.79
N LEU A 16 -7.45 4.33 -3.64
CA LEU A 16 -7.83 3.04 -3.07
C LEU A 16 -8.83 2.29 -3.96
N ASN A 17 -9.82 2.99 -4.51
CA ASN A 17 -10.80 2.39 -5.42
C ASN A 17 -10.15 1.93 -6.71
N LYS A 18 -9.23 2.72 -7.28
CA LYS A 18 -8.43 2.32 -8.44
C LYS A 18 -7.53 1.12 -8.13
N ALA A 19 -6.90 1.11 -6.97
CA ALA A 19 -6.12 -0.04 -6.50
C ALA A 19 -6.99 -1.30 -6.34
N LYS A 20 -8.21 -1.14 -5.82
CA LYS A 20 -9.17 -2.23 -5.62
C LYS A 20 -9.64 -2.79 -6.94
N THR A 21 -9.98 -1.96 -7.92
CA THR A 21 -10.35 -2.42 -9.27
C THR A 21 -9.18 -3.14 -9.95
N MET A 22 -7.96 -2.59 -9.88
CA MET A 22 -6.75 -3.26 -10.37
C MET A 22 -6.49 -4.60 -9.65
N SER A 23 -6.74 -4.68 -8.35
CA SER A 23 -6.59 -5.93 -7.60
C SER A 23 -7.62 -6.98 -8.02
N PHE A 24 -8.85 -6.56 -8.31
CA PHE A 24 -9.89 -7.45 -8.83
C PHE A 24 -9.59 -7.92 -10.25
N THR A 25 -9.13 -7.03 -11.14
CA THR A 25 -8.75 -7.42 -12.51
C THR A 25 -7.53 -8.34 -12.50
N LEU A 26 -6.51 -8.04 -11.70
CA LEU A 26 -5.36 -8.93 -11.51
C LEU A 26 -5.78 -10.27 -10.89
N GLY A 27 -6.67 -10.27 -9.88
CA GLY A 27 -7.21 -11.50 -9.30
C GLY A 27 -8.00 -12.35 -10.31
N ARG A 28 -8.69 -11.71 -11.26
CA ARG A 28 -9.36 -12.38 -12.39
C ARG A 28 -8.38 -12.90 -13.44
N LEU A 29 -7.33 -12.16 -13.75
CA LEU A 29 -6.27 -12.58 -14.69
C LEU A 29 -5.42 -13.73 -14.13
N ILE A 30 -5.20 -13.71 -12.82
CA ILE A 30 -4.47 -14.75 -12.07
C ILE A 30 -5.36 -15.99 -11.82
N ALA A 31 -6.66 -15.93 -12.16
CA ALA A 31 -7.69 -16.79 -11.60
C ALA A 31 -7.42 -18.31 -11.66
N ARG A 32 -7.53 -18.88 -10.44
CA ARG A 32 -8.00 -20.23 -10.06
C ARG A 32 -7.25 -21.48 -10.52
N LYS A 33 -6.43 -21.44 -11.58
CA LYS A 33 -5.76 -22.64 -12.10
C LYS A 33 -4.28 -22.46 -12.47
N SER A 34 -3.74 -21.26 -12.40
CA SER A 34 -2.32 -21.10 -12.66
C SER A 34 -1.53 -21.71 -11.50
N LYS A 35 -0.69 -22.71 -11.81
CA LYS A 35 0.32 -23.28 -10.90
C LYS A 35 1.44 -22.26 -10.61
N LEU A 36 1.12 -20.97 -10.64
CA LEU A 36 2.02 -19.89 -10.31
C LEU A 36 2.19 -19.92 -8.80
N THR A 37 3.39 -20.28 -8.36
CA THR A 37 3.79 -20.30 -6.97
C THR A 37 3.33 -19.01 -6.30
N ILE A 38 2.70 -19.10 -5.11
CA ILE A 38 2.19 -17.98 -4.28
C ILE A 38 3.15 -16.77 -4.29
N LYS A 39 4.45 -17.05 -4.31
CA LYS A 39 5.56 -16.09 -4.45
C LYS A 39 5.44 -15.15 -5.67
N TYR A 40 5.07 -15.64 -6.85
CA TYR A 40 4.94 -14.84 -8.07
C TYR A 40 3.72 -13.92 -8.01
N ASN A 41 2.57 -14.44 -7.55
CA ASN A 41 1.35 -13.63 -7.36
C ASN A 41 1.57 -12.53 -6.33
N LEU A 42 2.32 -12.84 -5.26
CA LEU A 42 2.72 -11.85 -4.26
C LEU A 42 3.63 -10.77 -4.87
N LEU A 43 4.62 -11.16 -5.68
CA LEU A 43 5.54 -10.24 -6.32
C LEU A 43 4.81 -9.31 -7.30
N LEU A 44 3.88 -9.85 -8.10
CA LEU A 44 3.03 -9.05 -8.98
C LEU A 44 2.16 -8.07 -8.20
N TYR A 45 1.49 -8.52 -7.13
CA TYR A 45 0.70 -7.64 -6.26
C TYR A 45 1.55 -6.49 -5.72
N TYR A 46 2.74 -6.79 -5.20
CA TYR A 46 3.64 -5.80 -4.64
C TYR A 46 4.09 -4.78 -5.69
N LYS A 47 4.48 -5.22 -6.88
CA LYS A 47 4.97 -4.34 -7.96
C LYS A 47 3.86 -3.53 -8.62
N ALA A 48 2.73 -4.16 -8.93
CA ALA A 48 1.67 -3.57 -9.75
C ALA A 48 0.66 -2.74 -8.95
N ILE A 49 0.45 -3.05 -7.68
CA ILE A 49 -0.56 -2.39 -6.84
C ILE A 49 0.12 -1.63 -5.70
N LEU A 50 0.93 -2.32 -4.89
CA LEU A 50 1.48 -1.71 -3.68
C LEU A 50 2.47 -0.58 -3.99
N LYS A 51 3.43 -0.82 -4.89
CA LYS A 51 4.46 0.14 -5.27
C LYS A 51 3.90 1.45 -5.83
N PRO A 52 2.95 1.47 -6.79
CA PRO A 52 2.39 2.74 -7.27
C PRO A 52 1.58 3.47 -6.19
N ILE A 53 0.84 2.77 -5.32
CA ILE A 53 0.10 3.42 -4.21
C ILE A 53 1.06 4.09 -3.22
N LEU A 54 2.16 3.41 -2.90
CA LEU A 54 3.21 3.91 -2.02
C LEU A 54 3.96 5.08 -2.65
N LEU A 55 4.29 4.99 -3.95
CA LEU A 55 5.03 6.02 -4.67
C LEU A 55 4.18 7.28 -4.86
N TYR A 56 2.93 7.15 -5.31
CA TYR A 56 2.05 8.29 -5.60
C TYR A 56 1.71 9.12 -4.36
N GLY A 57 1.53 8.47 -3.22
CA GLY A 57 1.22 9.21 -2.00
C GLY A 57 2.42 9.40 -1.06
N SER A 58 3.63 8.96 -1.42
CA SER A 58 4.85 9.05 -0.60
C SER A 58 4.98 10.37 0.22
N PRO A 59 4.90 11.56 -0.41
CA PRO A 59 4.98 12.83 0.32
C PRO A 59 3.71 13.17 1.12
N ILE A 60 2.53 12.72 0.66
CA ILE A 60 1.22 13.03 1.25
C ILE A 60 0.94 12.13 2.48
N TRP A 61 1.39 10.87 2.44
CA TRP A 61 1.13 9.88 3.48
C TRP A 61 1.86 10.19 4.79
N GLY A 62 3.02 10.86 4.73
CA GLY A 62 3.74 11.32 5.93
C GLY A 62 2.97 12.38 6.73
N ILE A 63 2.10 13.13 6.06
CA ILE A 63 1.31 14.25 6.62
C ILE A 63 -0.16 13.81 6.86
N THR A 64 -0.54 12.64 6.33
CA THR A 64 -1.91 12.12 6.38
C THR A 64 -2.27 11.53 7.75
N SER A 65 -3.56 11.59 8.09
CA SER A 65 -4.09 11.04 9.34
C SER A 65 -3.81 9.54 9.53
N ILE A 66 -3.57 9.14 10.78
CA ILE A 66 -3.41 7.74 11.21
C ILE A 66 -4.60 6.86 10.77
N LYS A 67 -5.80 7.45 10.69
CA LYS A 67 -7.02 6.74 10.26
C LYS A 67 -6.90 6.28 8.80
N THR A 68 -6.42 7.13 7.90
CA THR A 68 -6.24 6.77 6.48
C THR A 68 -5.11 5.75 6.31
N LEU A 69 -4.04 5.86 7.09
CA LEU A 69 -2.96 4.87 7.11
C LEU A 69 -3.45 3.48 7.57
N ARG A 70 -4.35 3.42 8.56
CA ARG A 70 -5.00 2.16 8.96
C ARG A 70 -5.87 1.58 7.85
N LYS A 71 -6.62 2.40 7.10
CA LYS A 71 -7.42 1.94 5.94
C LYS A 71 -6.52 1.25 4.89
N LEU A 72 -5.37 1.83 4.57
CA LEU A 72 -4.38 1.21 3.67
C LEU A 72 -3.87 -0.13 4.20
N GLN A 73 -3.54 -0.21 5.49
CA GLN A 73 -3.05 -1.44 6.09
C GLN A 73 -4.12 -2.55 6.07
N VAL A 74 -5.39 -2.20 6.30
CA VAL A 74 -6.52 -3.14 6.15
C VAL A 74 -6.64 -3.61 4.71
N PHE A 75 -6.51 -2.70 3.73
CA PHE A 75 -6.51 -3.05 2.31
C PHE A 75 -5.37 -4.02 1.96
N GLN A 76 -4.14 -3.75 2.39
CA GLN A 76 -3.00 -4.67 2.19
C GLN A 76 -3.31 -6.06 2.73
N ASN A 77 -3.79 -6.15 3.97
CA ASN A 77 -4.10 -7.43 4.61
C ASN A 77 -5.19 -8.22 3.86
N GLN A 78 -6.23 -7.54 3.38
CA GLN A 78 -7.29 -8.18 2.59
C GLN A 78 -6.76 -8.76 1.28
N GLN A 79 -5.84 -8.06 0.61
CA GLN A 79 -5.25 -8.57 -0.64
C GLN A 79 -4.31 -9.76 -0.39
N LEU A 80 -3.51 -9.72 0.68
CA LEU A 80 -2.65 -10.85 1.04
C LEU A 80 -3.45 -12.12 1.33
N MET A 81 -4.57 -12.02 2.05
CA MET A 81 -5.47 -13.15 2.29
C MET A 81 -6.01 -13.74 0.98
N ARG A 82 -6.38 -12.88 0.00
CA ARG A 82 -6.88 -13.32 -1.31
C ARG A 82 -5.80 -14.02 -2.15
N ILE A 83 -4.54 -13.58 -2.05
CA ILE A 83 -3.42 -14.17 -2.80
C ILE A 83 -3.05 -15.55 -2.27
N VAL A 84 -3.12 -15.73 -0.95
CA VAL A 84 -2.81 -17.02 -0.28
C VAL A 84 -4.02 -17.96 -0.27
N ASP A 85 -5.19 -17.48 -0.69
CA ASP A 85 -6.48 -18.19 -0.53
C ASP A 85 -6.71 -18.64 0.93
N ALA A 86 -6.33 -17.77 1.87
CA ALA A 86 -6.33 -18.09 3.28
C ALA A 86 -7.76 -18.01 3.87
N PRO A 87 -8.16 -18.99 4.71
CA PRO A 87 -9.47 -18.96 5.34
C PRO A 87 -9.62 -17.80 6.33
N TRP A 88 -10.86 -17.35 6.54
CA TRP A 88 -11.19 -16.14 7.30
C TRP A 88 -10.74 -16.18 8.78
N TYR A 89 -10.63 -17.38 9.37
CA TYR A 89 -10.22 -17.58 10.77
C TYR A 89 -8.71 -17.41 10.99
N VAL A 90 -7.90 -17.38 9.91
CA VAL A 90 -6.45 -17.22 10.04
C VAL A 90 -6.12 -15.79 10.45
N ARG A 91 -5.35 -15.65 11.53
CA ARG A 91 -4.91 -14.35 12.01
C ARG A 91 -4.04 -13.66 10.96
N ARG A 92 -4.43 -12.43 10.58
CA ARG A 92 -3.68 -11.58 9.64
C ARG A 92 -2.19 -11.44 9.96
N LYS A 93 -1.83 -11.42 11.25
CA LYS A 93 -0.43 -11.35 11.71
C LYS A 93 0.38 -12.59 11.30
N VAL A 94 -0.24 -13.77 11.32
CA VAL A 94 0.41 -15.06 10.97
C VAL A 94 0.73 -15.09 9.48
N ILE A 95 -0.26 -14.84 8.62
CA ILE A 95 -0.07 -14.79 7.15
C ILE A 95 1.06 -13.83 6.76
N ARG A 96 1.10 -12.66 7.40
CA ARG A 96 2.13 -11.66 7.12
C ARG A 96 3.53 -12.11 7.56
N ASN A 97 3.63 -12.76 8.72
CA ASN A 97 4.89 -13.31 9.22
C ASN A 97 5.38 -14.45 8.31
N ASP A 98 4.49 -15.34 7.88
CA ASP A 98 4.80 -16.45 6.98
C ASP A 98 5.29 -15.95 5.62
N LEU A 99 4.66 -14.90 5.09
CA LEU A 99 5.06 -14.26 3.84
C LEU A 99 6.29 -13.34 3.97
N LYS A 100 6.77 -13.08 5.20
CA LYS A 100 7.86 -12.12 5.52
C LYS A 100 7.65 -10.72 4.92
N ILE A 101 6.42 -10.21 5.01
CA ILE A 101 6.06 -8.89 4.44
C ILE A 101 5.94 -7.84 5.53
N ASP A 102 6.62 -6.72 5.36
CA ASP A 102 6.45 -5.57 6.26
C ASP A 102 5.11 -4.85 6.03
N PRO A 103 4.49 -4.31 7.10
CA PRO A 103 3.29 -3.49 6.96
C PRO A 103 3.57 -2.23 6.13
N VAL A 104 2.61 -1.83 5.31
CA VAL A 104 2.64 -0.57 4.54
C VAL A 104 2.98 0.64 5.42
N LEU A 105 2.54 0.64 6.67
CA LEU A 105 2.80 1.71 7.63
C LEU A 105 4.31 1.86 7.94
N HIS A 106 5.06 0.77 7.97
CA HIS A 106 6.52 0.79 8.14
C HIS A 106 7.21 1.42 6.92
N PHE A 107 6.79 1.05 5.71
CA PHE A 107 7.30 1.65 4.48
C PHE A 107 7.01 3.15 4.41
N ILE A 108 5.79 3.57 4.76
CA ILE A 108 5.42 4.99 4.77
C ILE A 108 6.28 5.76 5.77
N LYS A 109 6.55 5.20 6.96
CA LYS A 109 7.42 5.83 7.95
C LYS A 109 8.84 6.03 7.44
N ILE A 110 9.43 5.02 6.79
CA ILE A 110 10.77 5.10 6.20
C ILE A 110 10.80 6.15 5.09
N ILE A 111 9.83 6.10 4.18
CA ILE A 111 9.75 7.01 3.04
C ILE A 111 9.56 8.46 3.52
N SER A 112 8.66 8.69 4.46
CA SER A 112 8.43 9.99 5.07
C SER A 112 9.69 10.53 5.74
N LYS A 113 10.38 9.70 6.53
CA LYS A 113 11.65 10.10 7.17
C LYS A 113 12.68 10.53 6.14
N ARG A 114 12.89 9.73 5.09
CA ARG A 114 13.82 10.07 3.99
C ARG A 114 13.43 11.33 3.22
N PHE A 115 12.13 11.59 3.08
CA PHE A 115 11.64 12.82 2.46
C PHE A 115 12.00 14.03 3.32
N PHE A 116 11.67 14.00 4.61
CA PHE A 116 11.99 15.10 5.55
C PHE A 116 13.50 15.30 5.76
N GLU A 117 14.30 14.23 5.76
CA GLU A 117 15.77 14.32 5.83
C GLU A 117 16.39 15.01 4.58
N LYS A 118 15.73 14.93 3.42
CA LYS A 118 16.19 15.58 2.18
C LYS A 118 15.75 17.04 2.02
N LEU A 119 14.70 17.47 2.71
CA LEU A 119 14.22 18.85 2.65
C LEU A 119 15.30 19.91 3.02
N PRO A 120 16.13 19.74 4.07
CA PRO A 120 17.16 20.73 4.39
C PRO A 120 18.28 20.82 3.34
N GLN A 121 18.49 19.79 2.52
CA GLN A 121 19.51 19.82 1.44
C GLN A 121 19.06 20.66 0.23
N ILE A 122 17.76 20.68 -0.07
CA ILE A 122 17.20 21.44 -1.21
C ILE A 122 17.18 22.95 -0.92
N LEU A 123 16.99 23.32 0.35
CA LEU A 123 16.96 24.73 0.79
C LEU A 123 18.34 25.40 0.74
N ASN A 124 19.42 24.61 0.81
CA ASN A 124 20.80 25.12 0.78
C ASN A 124 21.35 25.32 -0.65
N GLU A 125 20.66 24.88 -1.70
CA GLU A 125 21.06 25.12 -3.11
C GLU A 125 20.37 26.36 -3.72
N LEU A 126 19.41 26.97 -3.01
CA LEU A 126 18.63 28.13 -3.46
C LEU A 126 18.98 29.43 -2.71
N LEU A 127 20.02 29.41 -1.89
CA LEU A 127 20.64 30.56 -1.21
C LEU A 127 22.05 30.74 -1.75
#